data_AF-A0A9E1SHG2-F1
#
_entry.id   AF-A0A9E1SHG2-F1
#
_cell.length_a   1.000
_cell.length_b   1.000
_cell.length_c   1.000
_cell.angle_alpha   90.00
_cell.angle_beta   90.00
_cell.angle_gamma   90.00
#
_symmetry.space_group_name_H-M   'P 1'
#
loop_
_entity.id
_entity.type
_entity.pdbx_description
1 polymer ?
#
loop_
_entity_poly.entity_id
_entity_poly.type
_entity_poly.pdbx_seq_one_letter_code
_entity_poly.pdbx_strand_id
1 'polypeptide(L)'
;MHFIEPYYNWRGYYIASEDEASPFYNRQYSEFEFENRIYNYLIHPQWDHFGSPTLFMKVIYIDYDSGYAFIEFIGEWNDAIENDIMILKRDIIEPMMNQGINKFILIGENVLNFHSSDDCYYEEWFEEVEDGWIATINFHEHVVKEFVAANIDQYFVFGGELEEIEWRTYLPSNLFSKIESLVNKRIGSTY
;
A
#
# COMPACT_ATOMS: atom_id res chain seq x y z
N MET A 1 -7.21 -2.80 17.31
CA MET A 1 -6.70 -1.55 16.72
C MET A 1 -5.32 -1.23 17.30
N HIS A 2 -5.17 -0.83 18.57
CA HIS A 2 -3.85 -0.49 19.14
C HIS A 2 -2.80 -1.62 19.17
N PHE A 3 -3.22 -2.89 19.15
CA PHE A 3 -2.31 -4.05 19.03
C PHE A 3 -1.95 -4.43 17.59
N ILE A 4 -2.57 -3.79 16.59
CA ILE A 4 -2.23 -4.04 15.19
C ILE A 4 -1.02 -3.17 14.90
N GLU A 5 0.15 -3.79 14.86
CA GLU A 5 1.41 -3.16 14.49
C GLU A 5 1.66 -3.36 12.99
N PRO A 6 2.35 -2.42 12.31
CA PRO A 6 2.93 -2.72 11.02
C PRO A 6 3.91 -3.89 11.13
N TYR A 7 4.10 -4.63 10.04
CA TYR A 7 4.91 -5.83 10.08
C TYR A 7 6.39 -5.52 10.34
N TYR A 8 6.88 -5.98 11.49
CA TYR A 8 8.21 -5.63 11.99
C TYR A 8 9.32 -6.60 11.60
N ASN A 9 9.00 -7.83 11.18
CA ASN A 9 10.03 -8.85 10.88
C ASN A 9 10.90 -8.48 9.67
N TRP A 10 10.46 -7.55 8.83
CA TRP A 10 11.26 -7.05 7.71
C TRP A 10 12.14 -5.84 8.05
N ARG A 11 12.11 -5.34 9.29
CA ARG A 11 12.97 -4.23 9.73
C ARG A 11 14.47 -4.55 9.65
N GLY A 12 14.86 -5.83 9.63
CA GLY A 12 16.24 -6.23 9.37
C GLY A 12 16.68 -6.06 7.91
N TYR A 13 15.74 -5.85 6.98
CA TYR A 13 16.00 -5.64 5.55
C TYR A 13 15.79 -4.18 5.14
N TYR A 14 14.78 -3.51 5.69
CA TYR A 14 14.45 -2.14 5.32
C TYR A 14 13.74 -1.41 6.46
N ILE A 15 14.08 -0.13 6.67
CA ILE A 15 13.42 0.77 7.62
C ILE A 15 13.22 2.13 6.94
N ALA A 16 11.97 2.49 6.67
CA ALA A 16 11.64 3.73 5.94
C ALA A 16 12.21 5.00 6.58
N SER A 17 12.25 5.08 7.91
CA SER A 17 12.78 6.26 8.61
C SER A 17 14.30 6.40 8.55
N GLU A 18 15.02 5.34 8.17
CA GLU A 18 16.50 5.33 8.06
C GLU A 18 16.97 5.44 6.60
N ASP A 19 16.05 5.40 5.64
CA ASP A 19 16.33 5.49 4.21
C ASP A 19 16.16 6.93 3.70
N GLU A 20 17.25 7.56 3.25
CA GLU A 20 17.29 8.93 2.74
C GLU A 20 16.38 9.17 1.53
N ALA A 21 16.11 8.12 0.75
CA ALA A 21 15.24 8.19 -0.43
C ALA A 21 13.74 8.00 -0.08
N SER A 22 13.44 7.58 1.16
CA SER A 22 12.07 7.34 1.60
C SER A 22 11.32 8.65 1.87
N PRO A 23 10.01 8.75 1.53
CA PRO A 23 9.18 9.87 1.95
C PRO A 23 9.03 9.99 3.49
N PHE A 24 9.42 8.94 4.24
CA PHE A 24 9.37 8.92 5.70
C PHE A 24 10.75 9.08 6.36
N TYR A 25 11.79 9.46 5.61
CA TYR A 25 13.13 9.64 6.14
C TYR A 25 13.16 10.57 7.38
N ASN A 26 13.97 10.21 8.38
CA ASN A 26 14.11 10.91 9.67
C ASN A 26 12.84 11.01 10.54
N ARG A 27 11.74 10.34 10.16
CA ARG A 27 10.56 10.31 11.01
C ARG A 27 10.87 9.65 12.35
N GLN A 28 10.43 10.32 13.42
CA GLN A 28 10.55 9.83 14.78
C GLN A 28 9.22 9.25 15.23
N TYR A 29 9.28 8.05 15.79
CA TYR A 29 8.09 7.35 16.28
C TYR A 29 8.09 7.35 17.81
N SER A 30 6.92 7.58 18.40
CA SER A 30 6.77 7.41 19.85
C SER A 30 6.75 5.93 20.21
N GLU A 31 7.41 5.58 21.31
CA GLU A 31 7.37 4.21 21.89
C GLU A 31 6.22 4.06 22.91
N PHE A 32 5.66 5.16 23.40
CA PHE A 32 4.73 5.15 24.54
C PHE A 32 3.44 5.93 24.31
N GLU A 33 3.47 6.94 23.43
CA GLU A 33 2.33 7.84 23.22
C GLU A 33 1.55 7.41 21.99
N PHE A 34 0.26 7.17 22.19
CA PHE A 34 -0.70 6.84 21.15
C PHE A 34 -1.47 8.11 20.80
N GLU A 35 -1.20 8.67 19.64
CA GLU A 35 -1.82 9.94 19.18
C GLU A 35 -2.95 9.69 18.18
N ASN A 36 -2.69 8.76 17.25
CA ASN A 36 -3.57 8.50 16.12
C ASN A 36 -4.71 7.55 16.49
N ARG A 37 -5.87 7.74 15.84
CA ARG A 37 -7.07 6.95 16.07
C ARG A 37 -7.81 6.67 14.77
N ILE A 38 -8.47 5.51 14.73
CA ILE A 38 -9.48 5.16 13.73
C ILE A 38 -10.77 4.92 14.51
N TYR A 39 -11.85 5.61 14.14
CA TYR A 39 -13.05 5.71 14.96
C TYR A 39 -12.73 6.11 16.41
N ASN A 40 -13.16 5.29 17.39
CA ASN A 40 -12.97 5.48 18.82
C ASN A 40 -11.75 4.73 19.37
N TYR A 41 -10.87 4.21 18.51
CA TYR A 41 -9.76 3.38 18.93
C TYR A 41 -8.42 3.98 18.52
N LEU A 42 -7.50 4.05 19.48
CA LEU A 42 -6.11 4.38 19.21
C LEU A 42 -5.46 3.28 18.36
N ILE A 43 -4.54 3.69 17.48
CA ILE A 43 -3.72 2.78 16.65
C ILE A 43 -2.27 2.80 17.11
N HIS A 44 -1.54 1.74 16.79
CA HIS A 44 -0.14 1.63 17.18
C HIS A 44 0.70 2.79 16.62
N PRO A 45 1.59 3.41 17.41
CA PRO A 45 2.33 4.62 17.00
C PRO A 45 3.34 4.40 15.86
N GLN A 46 3.58 3.15 15.46
CA GLN A 46 4.47 2.83 14.34
C GLN A 46 3.79 2.99 12.97
N TRP A 47 2.47 3.17 12.92
CA TRP A 47 1.75 3.51 11.68
C TRP A 47 2.01 4.96 11.27
N ASP A 48 2.30 5.16 10.00
CA ASP A 48 2.62 6.45 9.43
C ASP A 48 1.34 7.22 9.05
N HIS A 49 1.16 8.39 9.66
CA HIS A 49 0.24 9.40 9.15
C HIS A 49 0.88 10.07 7.93
N PHE A 50 0.17 10.08 6.80
CA PHE A 50 0.66 10.66 5.56
C PHE A 50 -0.20 11.84 5.07
N GLY A 51 -1.16 12.30 5.87
CA GLY A 51 -2.06 13.42 5.56
C GLY A 51 -3.54 13.05 5.59
N SER A 52 -3.87 11.76 5.46
CA SER A 52 -5.23 11.26 5.66
C SER A 52 -5.61 11.17 7.14
N PRO A 53 -6.81 11.62 7.53
CA PRO A 53 -7.28 11.53 8.91
C PRO A 53 -7.75 10.12 9.31
N THR A 54 -8.08 9.26 8.35
CA THR A 54 -8.68 7.93 8.62
C THR A 54 -7.90 6.77 8.02
N LEU A 55 -7.00 7.02 7.07
CA LEU A 55 -6.10 6.04 6.50
C LEU A 55 -4.68 6.29 7.00
N PHE A 56 -4.01 5.21 7.41
CA PHE A 56 -2.60 5.22 7.77
C PHE A 56 -1.90 4.12 7.01
N MET A 57 -0.57 4.23 6.91
CA MET A 57 0.20 3.28 6.13
C MET A 57 1.54 2.93 6.77
N LYS A 58 2.24 1.97 6.20
CA LYS A 58 3.65 1.71 6.45
C LYS A 58 4.32 1.24 5.18
N VAL A 59 5.38 1.91 4.77
CA VAL A 59 6.30 1.33 3.77
C VAL A 59 7.19 0.34 4.49
N ILE A 60 7.00 -0.95 4.22
CA ILE A 60 7.69 -2.02 4.94
C ILE A 60 8.91 -2.56 4.20
N TYR A 61 9.02 -2.29 2.90
CA TYR A 61 10.18 -2.67 2.11
C TYR A 61 10.23 -1.90 0.78
N ILE A 62 11.42 -1.51 0.35
CA ILE A 62 11.70 -0.98 -1.00
C ILE A 62 12.96 -1.67 -1.54
N ASP A 63 12.94 -2.01 -2.82
CA ASP A 63 14.11 -2.44 -3.59
C ASP A 63 14.26 -1.53 -4.80
N TYR A 64 15.21 -0.60 -4.73
CA TYR A 64 15.45 0.40 -5.76
C TYR A 64 16.06 -0.21 -7.03
N ASP A 65 16.89 -1.26 -6.89
CA ASP A 65 17.52 -1.92 -8.04
C ASP A 65 16.48 -2.67 -8.89
N SER A 66 15.50 -3.29 -8.23
CA SER A 66 14.44 -4.08 -8.88
C SER A 66 13.15 -3.28 -9.14
N GLY A 67 13.07 -2.05 -8.62
CA GLY A 67 12.00 -1.09 -8.86
C GLY A 67 10.67 -1.40 -8.17
N TYR A 68 10.66 -2.00 -6.97
CA TYR A 68 9.42 -2.37 -6.27
C TYR A 68 9.34 -1.92 -4.81
N ALA A 69 8.11 -1.74 -4.33
CA ALA A 69 7.83 -1.42 -2.93
C ALA A 69 6.62 -2.17 -2.36
N PHE A 70 6.70 -2.49 -1.07
CA PHE A 70 5.60 -3.04 -0.27
C PHE A 70 5.06 -1.99 0.70
N ILE A 71 3.75 -1.80 0.67
CA ILE A 71 3.04 -0.81 1.47
C ILE A 71 1.87 -1.48 2.18
N GLU A 72 1.86 -1.43 3.52
CA GLU A 72 0.71 -1.82 4.34
C GLU A 72 -0.20 -0.63 4.62
N PHE A 73 -1.51 -0.89 4.68
CA PHE A 73 -2.51 0.11 5.05
C PHE A 73 -3.33 -0.34 6.26
N ILE A 74 -3.80 0.63 7.05
CA ILE A 74 -4.76 0.43 8.13
C ILE A 74 -5.76 1.58 8.16
N GLY A 75 -7.04 1.25 8.32
CA GLY A 75 -8.12 2.22 8.54
C GLY A 75 -9.10 2.36 7.39
N GLU A 76 -9.71 3.52 7.25
CA GLU A 76 -10.73 3.78 6.24
C GLU A 76 -10.12 4.58 5.10
N TRP A 77 -10.14 4.00 3.92
CA TRP A 77 -9.70 4.66 2.70
C TRP A 77 -10.88 5.44 2.12
N ASN A 78 -10.84 6.76 2.22
CA ASN A 78 -11.96 7.65 1.96
C ASN A 78 -11.61 8.74 0.94
N ASP A 79 -11.78 8.42 -0.33
CA ASP A 79 -11.59 9.39 -1.41
C ASP A 79 -12.75 10.38 -1.52
N ALA A 80 -13.95 9.98 -1.07
CA ALA A 80 -15.17 10.79 -1.16
C ALA A 80 -15.12 12.08 -0.34
N ILE A 81 -14.42 12.07 0.81
CA ILE A 81 -14.36 13.21 1.73
C ILE A 81 -12.93 13.75 1.84
N GLU A 82 -11.95 12.86 2.04
CA GLU A 82 -10.58 13.24 2.41
C GLU A 82 -9.62 13.24 1.22
N ASN A 83 -10.07 12.66 0.10
CA ASN A 83 -9.27 12.49 -1.11
C ASN A 83 -7.93 11.77 -0.81
N ASP A 84 -8.02 10.66 -0.08
CA ASP A 84 -6.88 9.87 0.37
C ASP A 84 -5.97 9.46 -0.79
N ILE A 85 -6.54 9.06 -1.93
CA ILE A 85 -5.78 8.69 -3.13
C ILE A 85 -4.92 9.85 -3.66
N MET A 86 -5.40 11.09 -3.65
CA MET A 86 -4.59 12.24 -4.08
C MET A 86 -3.37 12.39 -3.19
N ILE A 87 -3.57 12.37 -1.87
CA ILE A 87 -2.48 12.54 -0.90
C ILE A 87 -1.49 11.39 -1.03
N LEU A 88 -1.98 10.15 -1.11
CA LEU A 88 -1.17 8.96 -1.32
C LEU A 88 -0.33 9.10 -2.60
N LYS A 89 -0.95 9.47 -3.72
CA LYS A 89 -0.25 9.60 -5.00
C LYS A 89 0.83 10.68 -4.94
N ARG A 90 0.46 11.91 -4.57
CA ARG A 90 1.35 13.09 -4.65
C ARG A 90 2.47 13.04 -3.62
N ASP A 91 2.16 12.66 -2.38
CA ASP A 91 3.10 12.83 -1.28
C ASP A 91 3.93 11.57 -1.02
N ILE A 92 3.47 10.39 -1.47
CA ILE A 92 4.13 9.11 -1.20
C ILE A 92 4.57 8.43 -2.49
N ILE A 93 3.64 8.15 -3.40
CA ILE A 93 3.93 7.36 -4.59
C ILE A 93 4.86 8.10 -5.54
N GLU A 94 4.58 9.36 -5.86
CA GLU A 94 5.41 10.16 -6.77
C GLU A 94 6.86 10.29 -6.31
N PRO A 95 7.16 10.63 -5.04
CA PRO A 95 8.52 10.57 -4.53
C PRO A 95 9.19 9.20 -4.73
N MET A 96 8.47 8.10 -4.53
CA MET A 96 9.01 6.75 -4.74
C MET A 96 9.25 6.46 -6.23
N MET A 97 8.36 6.88 -7.12
CA MET A 97 8.54 6.75 -8.58
C MET A 97 9.73 7.55 -9.08
N ASN A 98 9.95 8.75 -8.53
CA ASN A 98 11.14 9.56 -8.84
C ASN A 98 12.45 8.86 -8.43
N GLN A 99 12.41 7.88 -7.52
CA GLN A 99 13.54 7.03 -7.15
C GLN A 99 13.60 5.72 -7.96
N GLY A 100 12.78 5.56 -8.99
CA GLY A 100 12.78 4.41 -9.89
C GLY A 100 11.83 3.28 -9.52
N ILE A 101 10.92 3.49 -8.56
CA ILE A 101 9.92 2.48 -8.19
C ILE A 101 8.73 2.55 -9.16
N ASN A 102 8.43 1.45 -9.84
CA ASN A 102 7.27 1.34 -10.73
C ASN A 102 6.39 0.11 -10.45
N LYS A 103 6.76 -0.73 -9.49
CA LYS A 103 5.96 -1.89 -9.05
C LYS A 103 5.54 -1.71 -7.61
N PHE A 104 4.24 -1.58 -7.38
CA PHE A 104 3.69 -1.32 -6.06
C PHE A 104 2.86 -2.51 -5.60
N ILE A 105 3.14 -2.99 -4.38
CA ILE A 105 2.36 -4.02 -3.73
C ILE A 105 1.65 -3.39 -2.53
N LEU A 106 0.33 -3.30 -2.62
CA LEU A 106 -0.53 -2.72 -1.60
C LEU A 106 -1.15 -3.84 -0.76
N ILE A 107 -0.87 -3.85 0.54
CA ILE A 107 -1.37 -4.84 1.49
C ILE A 107 -2.56 -4.22 2.25
N GLY A 108 -3.76 -4.75 1.99
CA GLY A 108 -5.01 -4.15 2.43
C GLY A 108 -5.77 -4.89 3.53
N GLU A 109 -5.14 -5.85 4.20
CA GLU A 109 -5.86 -6.71 5.17
C GLU A 109 -6.35 -5.97 6.43
N ASN A 110 -5.86 -4.75 6.67
CA ASN A 110 -6.35 -3.88 7.74
C ASN A 110 -7.10 -2.64 7.21
N VAL A 111 -7.42 -2.61 5.91
CA VAL A 111 -8.32 -1.59 5.32
C VAL A 111 -9.75 -1.99 5.63
N LEU A 112 -10.40 -1.19 6.46
CA LEU A 112 -11.70 -1.51 7.04
C LEU A 112 -12.85 -1.19 6.10
N ASN A 113 -12.78 -0.07 5.38
CA ASN A 113 -13.80 0.37 4.42
C ASN A 113 -13.14 1.18 3.30
N PHE A 114 -13.81 1.23 2.15
CA PHE A 114 -13.48 2.12 1.06
C PHE A 114 -14.67 3.01 0.71
N HIS A 115 -14.42 4.29 0.47
CA HIS A 115 -15.42 5.26 0.01
C HIS A 115 -14.90 5.97 -1.24
N SER A 116 -15.46 5.62 -2.39
CA SER A 116 -14.99 6.09 -3.69
C SER A 116 -15.36 7.54 -4.00
N SER A 117 -14.54 8.17 -4.83
CA SER A 117 -14.79 9.44 -5.51
C SER A 117 -14.55 9.25 -7.02
N ASP A 118 -13.95 10.23 -7.70
CA ASP A 118 -13.41 10.06 -9.06
C ASP A 118 -12.20 9.10 -9.11
N ASP A 119 -11.85 8.70 -10.33
CA ASP A 119 -10.79 7.75 -10.65
C ASP A 119 -9.49 8.41 -11.14
N CYS A 120 -9.47 9.74 -11.27
CA CYS A 120 -8.44 10.47 -12.00
C CYS A 120 -7.02 10.21 -11.46
N TYR A 121 -6.86 10.12 -10.13
CA TYR A 121 -5.55 9.84 -9.52
C TYR A 121 -5.13 8.37 -9.66
N TYR A 122 -6.08 7.44 -9.75
CA TYR A 122 -5.79 6.04 -10.03
C TYR A 122 -5.36 5.84 -11.48
N GLU A 123 -6.08 6.47 -12.41
CA GLU A 123 -5.72 6.48 -13.83
C GLU A 123 -4.32 7.05 -14.04
N GLU A 124 -4.06 8.24 -13.49
CA GLU A 124 -2.75 8.89 -13.62
C GLU A 124 -1.63 8.03 -13.02
N TRP A 125 -1.85 7.42 -11.85
CA TRP A 125 -0.85 6.50 -11.27
C TRP A 125 -0.62 5.28 -12.16
N PHE A 126 -1.69 4.69 -12.70
CA PHE A 126 -1.60 3.53 -13.59
C PHE A 126 -0.87 3.85 -14.90
N GLU A 127 -1.12 5.02 -15.50
CA GLU A 127 -0.43 5.45 -16.72
C GLU A 127 1.06 5.71 -16.48
N GLU A 128 1.42 6.27 -15.32
CA GLU A 128 2.80 6.65 -14.98
C GLU A 128 3.69 5.46 -14.57
N VAL A 129 3.12 4.33 -14.14
CA VAL A 129 3.93 3.13 -13.84
C VAL A 129 4.45 2.43 -15.10
N GLU A 130 4.03 2.81 -16.30
CA GLU A 130 4.47 2.29 -17.61
C GLU A 130 4.47 0.74 -17.67
N ASP A 131 5.65 0.11 -17.84
CA ASP A 131 5.83 -1.36 -17.84
C ASP A 131 5.72 -2.00 -16.43
N GLY A 132 5.55 -1.17 -15.41
CA GLY A 132 5.30 -1.54 -14.04
C GLY A 132 3.85 -1.97 -13.80
N TRP A 133 3.49 -2.11 -12.52
CA TRP A 133 2.15 -2.54 -12.13
C TRP A 133 1.85 -2.22 -10.67
N ILE A 134 0.57 -2.15 -10.35
CA ILE A 134 0.08 -1.97 -8.98
C ILE A 134 -0.73 -3.21 -8.62
N ALA A 135 -0.24 -4.01 -7.67
CA ALA A 135 -0.94 -5.20 -7.20
C ALA A 135 -1.52 -4.96 -5.81
N THR A 136 -2.72 -5.47 -5.57
CA THR A 136 -3.33 -5.49 -4.25
C THR A 136 -3.28 -6.90 -3.68
N ILE A 137 -2.95 -7.04 -2.41
CA ILE A 137 -2.96 -8.32 -1.70
C ILE A 137 -3.79 -8.25 -0.43
N ASN A 138 -4.55 -9.32 -0.19
CA ASN A 138 -5.34 -9.55 1.02
C ASN A 138 -6.33 -8.42 1.39
N PHE A 139 -6.88 -7.70 0.42
CA PHE A 139 -8.00 -6.79 0.69
C PHE A 139 -9.25 -7.59 1.03
N HIS A 140 -10.06 -7.08 1.97
CA HIS A 140 -11.33 -7.71 2.32
C HIS A 140 -12.32 -7.69 1.14
N GLU A 141 -13.13 -8.75 1.01
CA GLU A 141 -14.10 -8.93 -0.07
C GLU A 141 -15.03 -7.71 -0.25
N HIS A 142 -15.49 -7.10 0.84
CA HIS A 142 -16.35 -5.92 0.75
C HIS A 142 -15.62 -4.69 0.22
N VAL A 143 -14.33 -4.51 0.55
CA VAL A 143 -13.51 -3.42 0.01
C VAL A 143 -13.30 -3.61 -1.49
N VAL A 144 -12.97 -4.84 -1.91
CA VAL A 144 -12.82 -5.16 -3.34
C VAL A 144 -14.13 -4.94 -4.11
N LYS A 145 -15.28 -5.26 -3.52
CA LYS A 145 -16.59 -4.96 -4.14
C LYS A 145 -16.80 -3.46 -4.35
N GLU A 146 -16.38 -2.61 -3.42
CA GLU A 146 -16.43 -1.15 -3.60
C GLU A 146 -15.46 -0.67 -4.68
N PHE A 147 -14.25 -1.23 -4.79
CA PHE A 147 -13.33 -0.94 -5.89
C PHE A 147 -13.96 -1.24 -7.26
N VAL A 148 -14.58 -2.42 -7.40
CA VAL A 148 -15.27 -2.84 -8.62
C VAL A 148 -16.48 -1.95 -8.90
N ALA A 149 -17.27 -1.61 -7.88
CA ALA A 149 -18.44 -0.74 -8.03
C ALA A 149 -18.05 0.68 -8.50
N ALA A 150 -16.86 1.14 -8.09
CA ALA A 150 -16.27 2.41 -8.51
C ALA A 150 -15.54 2.34 -9.87
N ASN A 151 -15.38 1.14 -10.46
CA ASN A 151 -14.55 0.88 -11.65
C ASN A 151 -13.07 1.29 -11.49
N ILE A 152 -12.53 1.29 -10.27
CA ILE A 152 -11.09 1.54 -10.07
C ILE A 152 -10.27 0.26 -10.02
N ASP A 153 -10.94 -0.89 -9.98
CA ASP A 153 -10.33 -2.21 -9.98
C ASP A 153 -9.49 -2.46 -11.25
N GLN A 154 -9.86 -1.82 -12.37
CA GLN A 154 -9.11 -1.88 -13.64
C GLN A 154 -7.67 -1.34 -13.55
N TYR A 155 -7.36 -0.50 -12.57
CA TYR A 155 -6.01 0.06 -12.35
C TYR A 155 -5.12 -0.87 -11.50
N PHE A 156 -5.67 -1.98 -11.01
CA PHE A 156 -4.97 -2.89 -10.12
C PHE A 156 -4.89 -4.31 -10.68
N VAL A 157 -3.83 -5.01 -10.29
CA VAL A 157 -3.75 -6.46 -10.40
C VAL A 157 -4.22 -7.07 -9.08
N PHE A 158 -5.42 -7.67 -9.08
CA PHE A 158 -6.06 -8.19 -7.87
C PHE A 158 -6.82 -9.50 -8.14
N GLY A 159 -7.26 -10.20 -7.10
CA GLY A 159 -8.03 -11.45 -7.23
C GLY A 159 -7.20 -12.73 -7.14
N GLY A 160 -7.86 -13.89 -7.11
CA GLY A 160 -7.19 -15.20 -7.20
C GLY A 160 -6.22 -15.44 -6.05
N GLU A 161 -5.01 -15.95 -6.35
CA GLU A 161 -4.01 -16.17 -5.29
C GLU A 161 -3.58 -14.89 -4.56
N LEU A 162 -3.80 -13.69 -5.12
CA LEU A 162 -3.47 -12.42 -4.45
C LEU A 162 -4.41 -12.08 -3.29
N GLU A 163 -5.62 -12.65 -3.24
CA GLU A 163 -6.61 -12.37 -2.19
C GLU A 163 -6.28 -13.05 -0.86
N GLU A 164 -5.55 -14.16 -0.88
CA GLU A 164 -5.23 -14.98 0.30
C GLU A 164 -3.77 -15.44 0.29
N ILE A 165 -2.84 -14.49 0.42
CA ILE A 165 -1.41 -14.78 0.58
C ILE A 165 -1.03 -14.76 2.05
N GLU A 166 -0.40 -15.82 2.54
CA GLU A 166 0.30 -15.84 3.84
C GLU A 166 1.62 -15.07 3.78
N TRP A 167 1.56 -13.80 3.38
CA TRP A 167 2.70 -12.99 2.92
C TRP A 167 3.78 -12.80 4.01
N ARG A 168 3.38 -12.78 5.29
CA ARG A 168 4.28 -12.68 6.45
C ARG A 168 5.25 -13.86 6.56
N THR A 169 4.96 -15.00 5.96
CA THR A 169 5.85 -16.18 6.01
C THR A 169 7.04 -16.08 5.04
N TYR A 170 7.06 -15.06 4.17
CA TYR A 170 8.05 -14.89 3.13
C TYR A 170 9.12 -13.86 3.50
N LEU A 171 10.30 -14.02 2.90
CA LEU A 171 11.26 -12.92 2.73
C LEU A 171 10.73 -11.96 1.64
N PRO A 172 11.07 -10.66 1.71
CA PRO A 172 10.56 -9.65 0.77
C PRO A 172 10.75 -10.05 -0.70
N SER A 173 11.97 -10.45 -1.07
CA SER A 173 12.32 -10.85 -2.44
C SER A 173 11.58 -12.10 -2.91
N ASN A 174 11.41 -13.11 -2.03
CA ASN A 174 10.66 -14.32 -2.36
C ASN A 174 9.17 -14.03 -2.58
N LEU A 175 8.59 -13.14 -1.76
CA LEU A 175 7.22 -12.71 -1.93
C LEU A 175 7.05 -11.94 -3.24
N PHE A 176 7.97 -11.02 -3.53
CA PHE A 176 7.97 -10.26 -4.79
C PHE A 176 8.00 -11.21 -5.99
N SER A 177 8.93 -12.17 -6.04
CA SER A 177 9.00 -13.13 -7.15
C SER A 177 7.70 -13.94 -7.31
N LYS A 178 7.04 -14.29 -6.20
CA LYS A 178 5.72 -14.95 -6.25
C LYS A 178 4.66 -14.03 -6.88
N ILE A 179 4.55 -12.79 -6.40
CA ILE A 179 3.58 -11.82 -6.91
C ILE A 179 3.85 -11.50 -8.38
N GLU A 180 5.10 -11.24 -8.75
CA GLU A 180 5.51 -10.96 -10.13
C GLU A 180 5.14 -12.13 -11.07
N SER A 181 5.29 -13.38 -10.62
CA SER A 181 4.82 -14.55 -11.37
C SER A 181 3.30 -14.55 -11.59
N LEU A 182 2.52 -14.16 -10.58
CA LEU A 182 1.06 -14.09 -10.65
C LEU A 182 0.60 -12.95 -11.57
N VAL A 183 1.24 -11.79 -11.48
CA VAL A 183 0.99 -10.62 -12.33
C VAL A 183 1.29 -10.96 -13.79
N ASN A 184 2.46 -11.51 -14.08
CA ASN A 184 2.87 -11.86 -15.44
C ASN A 184 1.97 -12.90 -16.11
N LYS A 185 1.44 -13.88 -15.34
CA LYS A 185 0.46 -14.84 -15.86
C LYS A 185 -0.82 -14.16 -16.33
N ARG A 186 -1.23 -13.07 -15.68
CA ARG A 186 -2.46 -12.35 -16.05
C ARG A 186 -2.25 -11.44 -17.23
N ILE A 187 -1.20 -10.64 -17.22
CA ILE A 187 -0.86 -9.75 -18.34
C ILE A 187 -0.57 -10.57 -19.61
N GLY A 188 0.14 -11.69 -19.47
CA GLY A 188 0.46 -12.59 -20.58
C GLY A 188 -0.71 -13.44 -21.10
N SER A 189 -1.85 -13.48 -20.40
CA SER A 189 -3.06 -14.19 -20.86
C SER A 189 -3.97 -13.31 -21.73
N THR A 190 -3.60 -12.04 -21.96
CA THR A 190 -4.38 -11.05 -22.72
C THR A 190 -3.97 -10.94 -24.20
N TYR A 191 -3.13 -11.86 -24.71
CA TYR A 191 -2.72 -11.92 -26.13
C TYR A 191 -2.91 -13.29 -26.76
#